data_AF-A0A399RHY8-F1
#
_entry.id   AF-A0A399RHY8-F1
#
_cell.length_a   1.000
_cell.length_b   1.000
_cell.length_c   1.000
_cell.angle_alpha   90.00
_cell.angle_beta   90.00
_cell.angle_gamma   90.00
#
_symmetry.space_group_name_H-M   'P 1'
#
loop_
_entity.id
_entity.type
_entity.pdbx_description
1 polymer ?
#
loop_
_entity_poly.entity_id
_entity_poly.type
_entity_poly.pdbx_seq_one_letter_code
_entity_poly.pdbx_strand_id
1 'polypeptide(L)'
;MRKRLPDFGRLPAGRMLTLLKLEVGLRRGDTYEALAKRLGICLSSSKVWAREFGFRKCDLDQETAEEQAARHASWALALSDLGRQDEAAGYEAEARKLEVLLSRLSKRAAKDPERPDPLEPALVFVEKVRAALGPEAEVDDVFRHLADYYRGLRALGATLLGDGQARWVKGPPKGELPKTPEWLPCDPWAVLDTAEWEAEVGRALALL
;
A
#
# COMPACT_ATOMS: atom_id res chain seq x y z
N MET A 1 -4.48 -14.31 -15.59
CA MET A 1 -3.12 -14.73 -15.99
C MET A 1 -2.48 -15.48 -14.83
N ARG A 2 -2.09 -16.77 -14.98
CA ARG A 2 -1.30 -17.46 -13.94
C ARG A 2 0.10 -16.83 -13.91
N LYS A 3 0.45 -16.11 -12.84
CA LYS A 3 1.83 -15.62 -12.62
C LYS A 3 2.76 -16.85 -12.65
N ARG A 4 3.71 -16.85 -13.58
CA ARG A 4 4.70 -17.93 -13.71
C ARG A 4 5.53 -17.95 -12.42
N LEU A 5 5.60 -19.11 -11.75
CA LEU A 5 6.45 -19.25 -10.57
C LEU A 5 7.92 -19.01 -10.94
N PRO A 6 8.72 -18.38 -10.04
CA PRO A 6 10.16 -18.29 -10.22
C PRO A 6 10.79 -19.66 -10.41
N ASP A 7 11.89 -19.73 -11.17
CA ASP A 7 12.63 -20.98 -11.37
C ASP A 7 13.51 -21.27 -10.14
N PHE A 8 12.93 -21.92 -9.14
CA PHE A 8 13.63 -22.27 -7.89
C PHE A 8 14.84 -23.19 -8.11
N GLY A 9 14.89 -23.92 -9.22
CA GLY A 9 16.01 -24.80 -9.56
C GLY A 9 17.30 -24.04 -9.90
N ARG A 10 17.20 -22.78 -10.30
CA ARG A 10 18.37 -21.92 -10.61
C ARG A 10 19.04 -21.34 -9.37
N LEU A 11 18.37 -21.35 -8.22
CA LEU A 11 18.93 -20.85 -6.98
C LEU A 11 19.66 -21.94 -6.21
N PRO A 12 20.91 -21.69 -5.76
CA PRO A 12 21.60 -22.59 -4.86
C PRO A 12 20.76 -22.91 -3.61
N ALA A 13 20.92 -24.13 -3.09
CA ALA A 13 20.30 -24.54 -1.83
C ALA A 13 20.66 -23.57 -0.69
N GLY A 14 19.71 -23.35 0.22
CA GLY A 14 19.82 -22.40 1.34
C GLY A 14 19.58 -20.92 0.99
N ARG A 15 19.51 -20.56 -0.30
CA ARG A 15 19.27 -19.16 -0.72
C ARG A 15 17.82 -18.72 -0.60
N MET A 16 16.86 -19.63 -0.56
CA MET A 16 15.45 -19.26 -0.36
C MET A 16 15.20 -18.73 1.05
N LEU A 17 15.90 -19.21 2.08
CA LEU A 17 15.82 -18.59 3.41
C LEU A 17 16.41 -17.17 3.44
N THR A 18 17.41 -16.91 2.59
CA THR A 18 17.96 -15.55 2.43
C THR A 18 16.93 -14.65 1.74
N LEU A 19 16.23 -15.18 0.74
CA LEU A 19 15.16 -14.46 0.05
C LEU A 19 13.97 -14.17 0.95
N LEU A 20 13.60 -15.11 1.82
CA LEU A 20 12.56 -14.89 2.80
C LEU A 20 12.92 -13.71 3.73
N LYS A 21 14.16 -13.69 4.23
CA LYS A 21 14.65 -12.57 5.07
C LYS A 21 14.74 -11.25 4.30
N LEU A 22 15.06 -11.29 3.01
CA LEU A 22 15.07 -10.13 2.13
C LEU A 22 13.65 -9.56 1.99
N GLU A 23 12.66 -10.40 1.66
CA GLU A 23 11.25 -10.02 1.56
C GLU A 23 10.75 -9.37 2.86
N VAL A 24 10.94 -10.07 3.99
CA VAL A 24 10.51 -9.59 5.32
C VAL A 24 11.14 -8.24 5.66
N GLY A 25 12.42 -8.05 5.31
CA GLY A 25 13.12 -6.79 5.53
C GLY A 25 12.59 -5.65 4.67
N LEU A 26 12.37 -5.90 3.37
CA LEU A 26 11.83 -4.90 2.45
C LEU A 26 10.42 -4.46 2.86
N ARG A 27 9.58 -5.41 3.31
CA ARG A 27 8.24 -5.13 3.86
C ARG A 27 8.27 -4.29 5.14
N ARG A 28 9.38 -4.31 5.89
CA ARG A 28 9.59 -3.45 7.08
C ARG A 28 10.17 -2.07 6.74
N GLY A 29 10.43 -1.79 5.45
CA GLY A 29 10.99 -0.53 4.99
C GLY A 29 12.52 -0.48 4.96
N ASP A 30 13.22 -1.60 5.20
CA ASP A 30 14.68 -1.65 5.06
C ASP A 30 15.09 -1.46 3.58
N THR A 31 16.24 -0.83 3.34
CA THR A 31 16.79 -0.67 1.98
C THR A 31 17.53 -1.92 1.51
N TYR A 32 17.68 -2.09 0.18
CA TYR A 32 18.47 -3.18 -0.38
C TYR A 32 19.91 -3.20 0.12
N GLU A 33 20.51 -2.03 0.29
CA GLU A 33 21.87 -1.84 0.80
C GLU A 33 22.01 -2.32 2.24
N ALA A 34 21.07 -1.93 3.11
CA ALA A 34 21.04 -2.37 4.51
C ALA A 34 20.83 -3.89 4.61
N LEU A 35 19.92 -4.44 3.81
CA LEU A 35 19.61 -5.87 3.80
C LEU A 35 20.75 -6.70 3.24
N ALA A 36 21.38 -6.28 2.15
CA ALA A 36 22.52 -6.98 1.56
C ALA A 36 23.66 -7.11 2.56
N LYS A 37 23.99 -6.02 3.28
CA LYS A 37 25.00 -6.01 4.34
C LYS A 37 24.61 -6.94 5.49
N ARG A 38 23.36 -6.87 5.98
CA ARG A 38 22.87 -7.70 7.10
C ARG A 38 22.83 -9.19 6.77
N LEU A 39 22.53 -9.53 5.52
CA LEU A 39 22.41 -10.92 5.05
C LEU A 39 23.73 -11.49 4.51
N GLY A 40 24.81 -10.71 4.48
CA GLY A 40 26.12 -11.15 3.99
C GLY A 40 26.12 -11.48 2.50
N ILE A 41 25.30 -10.78 1.70
CA ILE A 41 25.22 -10.96 0.24
C ILE A 41 25.65 -9.67 -0.46
N CYS A 42 26.13 -9.78 -1.70
CA CYS A 42 26.41 -8.60 -2.49
C CYS A 42 25.12 -7.88 -2.89
N LEU A 43 25.20 -6.55 -3.02
CA LEU A 43 24.05 -5.71 -3.38
C LEU A 43 23.45 -6.08 -4.73
N SER A 44 24.29 -6.45 -5.71
CA SER A 44 23.83 -6.88 -7.03
C SER A 44 22.96 -8.13 -6.94
N SER A 45 23.36 -9.16 -6.20
CA SER A 45 22.54 -10.37 -6.00
C SER A 45 21.23 -10.07 -5.28
N SER A 46 21.24 -9.19 -4.27
CA SER A 46 20.02 -8.74 -3.59
C SER A 46 19.01 -8.15 -4.59
N LYS A 47 19.48 -7.24 -5.46
CA LYS A 47 18.62 -6.59 -6.48
C LYS A 47 18.17 -7.56 -7.57
N VAL A 48 19.05 -8.46 -8.03
CA VAL A 48 18.72 -9.47 -9.05
C VAL A 48 17.66 -10.43 -8.53
N TRP A 49 17.85 -10.99 -7.33
CA TRP A 49 16.88 -11.91 -6.76
C TRP A 49 15.57 -11.21 -6.40
N ALA A 50 15.60 -10.00 -5.85
CA ALA A 50 14.37 -9.24 -5.62
C ALA A 50 13.58 -9.03 -6.91
N ARG A 51 14.25 -8.74 -8.03
CA ARG A 51 13.59 -8.63 -9.34
C ARG A 51 13.01 -9.96 -9.81
N GLU A 52 13.78 -11.04 -9.73
CA GLU A 52 13.37 -12.37 -10.18
C GLU A 52 12.19 -12.95 -9.38
N PHE A 53 12.12 -12.62 -8.08
CA PHE A 53 11.09 -13.08 -7.15
C PHE A 53 9.97 -12.06 -6.92
N GLY A 54 9.99 -10.93 -7.63
CA GLY A 54 8.91 -9.94 -7.63
C GLY A 54 8.85 -9.05 -6.38
N PHE A 55 9.94 -8.88 -5.64
CA PHE A 55 10.02 -8.03 -4.45
C PHE A 55 10.25 -6.55 -4.78
N ARG A 56 9.47 -5.99 -5.70
CA ARG A 56 9.48 -4.53 -5.92
C ARG A 56 8.65 -3.87 -4.85
N LYS A 57 9.08 -2.71 -4.35
CA LYS A 57 8.39 -2.01 -3.26
C LYS A 57 6.90 -1.78 -3.55
N CYS A 58 6.57 -1.28 -4.76
CA CYS A 58 5.19 -1.11 -5.19
C CYS A 58 4.37 -2.41 -5.18
N ASP A 59 4.97 -3.54 -5.54
CA ASP A 59 4.29 -4.84 -5.58
C ASP A 59 4.07 -5.37 -4.15
N LEU A 60 5.06 -5.18 -3.27
CA LEU A 60 4.98 -5.59 -1.86
C LEU A 60 3.94 -4.77 -1.08
N ASP A 61 3.83 -3.48 -1.37
CA ASP A 61 2.89 -2.57 -0.72
C ASP A 61 1.43 -2.84 -1.17
N GLN A 62 1.23 -3.42 -2.36
CA GLN A 62 -0.09 -3.76 -2.90
C GLN A 62 -0.55 -5.20 -2.59
N GLU A 63 0.40 -6.13 -2.39
CA GLU A 63 0.07 -7.54 -2.12
C GLU A 63 -0.64 -7.67 -0.77
N THR A 64 -1.86 -8.23 -0.79
CA THR A 64 -2.63 -8.45 0.43
C THR A 64 -2.03 -9.57 1.28
N ALA A 65 -2.42 -9.64 2.56
CA ALA A 65 -1.96 -10.72 3.43
C ALA A 65 -2.41 -12.11 2.94
N GLU A 66 -3.60 -12.21 2.32
CA GLU A 66 -4.10 -13.42 1.67
C GLU A 66 -3.24 -13.82 0.48
N GLU A 67 -2.91 -12.87 -0.40
CA GLU A 67 -2.07 -13.11 -1.57
C GLU A 67 -0.65 -13.52 -1.16
N GLN A 68 -0.10 -12.86 -0.14
CA GLN A 68 1.20 -13.20 0.42
C GLN A 68 1.21 -14.64 0.98
N ALA A 69 0.19 -15.01 1.77
CA ALA A 69 0.07 -16.36 2.32
C ALA A 69 -0.01 -17.41 1.21
N ALA A 70 -0.85 -17.18 0.19
CA ALA A 70 -0.99 -18.08 -0.95
C ALA A 70 0.33 -18.22 -1.75
N ARG A 71 1.07 -17.13 -1.94
CA ARG A 71 2.38 -17.16 -2.61
C ARG A 71 3.38 -17.97 -1.80
N HIS A 72 3.49 -17.73 -0.49
CA HIS A 72 4.39 -18.48 0.39
C HIS A 72 4.04 -19.97 0.42
N ALA A 73 2.76 -20.33 0.51
CA ALA A 73 2.32 -21.73 0.44
C ALA A 73 2.69 -22.38 -0.90
N SER A 74 2.47 -21.69 -2.02
CA SER A 74 2.86 -22.18 -3.34
C SER A 74 4.37 -22.38 -3.48
N TRP A 75 5.18 -21.50 -2.88
CA TRP A 75 6.64 -21.63 -2.91
C TRP A 75 7.13 -22.76 -2.01
N ALA A 76 6.51 -22.95 -0.84
CA ALA A 76 6.81 -24.08 0.04
C ALA A 76 6.57 -25.42 -0.67
N LEU A 77 5.45 -25.57 -1.38
CA LEU A 77 5.16 -26.76 -2.18
C LEU A 77 6.22 -26.98 -3.28
N ALA A 78 6.52 -25.95 -4.06
CA ALA A 78 7.52 -26.04 -5.12
C ALA A 78 8.93 -26.39 -4.60
N LEU A 79 9.29 -25.90 -3.40
CA LEU A 79 10.56 -26.25 -2.75
C LEU A 79 10.56 -27.69 -2.22
N SER A 80 9.42 -28.17 -1.71
CA SER A 80 9.26 -29.55 -1.28
C SER A 80 9.39 -30.52 -2.45
N ASP A 81 8.80 -30.20 -3.61
CA ASP A 81 8.92 -30.98 -4.85
C ASP A 81 10.38 -31.10 -5.34
N LEU A 82 11.22 -30.12 -5.00
CA LEU A 82 12.66 -30.12 -5.27
C LEU A 82 13.50 -30.78 -4.15
N GLY A 83 12.86 -31.33 -3.12
CA GLY A 83 13.54 -31.94 -1.97
C GLY A 83 14.18 -30.95 -1.00
N ARG A 84 13.88 -29.64 -1.11
CA ARG A 84 14.48 -28.56 -0.30
C ARG A 84 13.68 -28.32 0.98
N GLN A 85 13.62 -29.33 1.84
CA GLN A 85 12.67 -29.39 2.96
C GLN A 85 12.84 -28.25 3.98
N ASP A 86 14.07 -27.90 4.35
CA ASP A 86 14.30 -26.79 5.31
C ASP A 86 13.80 -25.43 4.78
N GLU A 87 13.95 -25.20 3.48
CA GLU A 87 13.49 -23.99 2.82
C GLU A 87 11.97 -23.98 2.63
N ALA A 88 11.40 -25.13 2.30
CA ALA A 88 9.95 -25.33 2.24
C ALA A 88 9.29 -25.03 3.59
N ALA A 89 9.83 -25.59 4.67
CA ALA A 89 9.35 -25.37 6.03
C ALA A 89 9.42 -23.88 6.45
N GLY A 90 10.45 -23.15 6.02
CA GLY A 90 10.57 -21.72 6.26
C GLY A 90 9.43 -20.90 5.63
N TYR A 91 9.07 -21.20 4.39
CA TYR A 91 7.96 -20.51 3.71
C TYR A 91 6.58 -20.98 4.20
N GLU A 92 6.41 -22.27 4.51
CA GLU A 92 5.18 -22.79 5.12
C GLU A 92 4.89 -22.11 6.46
N ALA A 93 5.92 -21.93 7.30
CA ALA A 93 5.78 -21.28 8.59
C ALA A 93 5.29 -19.83 8.49
N GLU A 94 5.76 -19.07 7.49
CA GLU A 94 5.30 -17.70 7.25
C GLU A 94 3.88 -17.65 6.67
N ALA A 95 3.55 -18.54 5.72
CA ALA A 95 2.17 -18.68 5.22
C ALA A 95 1.19 -18.94 6.37
N ARG A 96 1.52 -19.90 7.25
CA ARG A 96 0.67 -20.28 8.37
C ARG A 96 0.50 -19.16 9.40
N LYS A 97 1.54 -18.34 9.63
CA LYS A 97 1.42 -17.16 10.51
C LYS A 97 0.39 -16.18 9.97
N LEU A 98 0.42 -15.90 8.66
CA LEU A 98 -0.52 -15.01 8.00
C LEU A 98 -1.94 -15.57 8.04
N GLU A 99 -2.14 -16.85 7.71
CA GLU A 99 -3.45 -17.50 7.77
C GLU A 99 -4.06 -17.46 9.18
N VAL A 100 -3.26 -17.70 10.22
CA VAL A 100 -3.70 -17.61 11.61
C VAL A 100 -4.10 -16.18 11.99
N LEU A 101 -3.32 -15.19 11.57
CA LEU A 101 -3.64 -13.78 11.80
C LEU A 101 -4.97 -13.41 11.13
N LEU A 102 -5.12 -13.74 9.84
CA LEU A 102 -6.33 -13.48 9.05
C LEU A 102 -7.56 -14.15 9.67
N SER A 103 -7.46 -15.42 10.07
CA SER A 103 -8.54 -16.14 10.76
C SER A 103 -8.93 -15.45 12.07
N ARG A 104 -7.96 -14.97 12.85
CA ARG A 104 -8.24 -14.24 14.10
C ARG A 104 -8.90 -12.89 13.85
N LEU A 105 -8.47 -12.16 12.82
CA LEU A 105 -9.07 -10.86 12.46
C LEU A 105 -10.50 -11.06 11.97
N SER A 106 -10.76 -12.04 11.10
CA SER A 106 -12.10 -12.40 10.65
C SER A 106 -13.02 -12.77 11.82
N LYS A 107 -12.56 -13.60 12.77
CA LYS A 107 -13.33 -13.93 13.99
C LYS A 107 -13.59 -12.73 14.89
N ARG A 108 -12.70 -11.74 14.92
CA ARG A 108 -12.91 -10.49 15.68
C ARG A 108 -13.93 -9.61 14.99
N ALA A 109 -13.83 -9.44 13.67
CA ALA A 109 -14.80 -8.71 12.87
C ALA A 109 -16.21 -9.32 13.02
N ALA A 110 -16.34 -10.64 12.98
CA ALA A 110 -17.62 -11.32 13.18
C ALA A 110 -18.24 -11.14 14.59
N LYS A 111 -17.43 -10.78 15.60
CA LYS A 111 -17.90 -10.49 16.97
C LYS A 111 -18.35 -9.04 17.16
N ASP A 112 -18.07 -8.19 16.20
CA ASP A 112 -18.36 -6.77 16.22
C ASP A 112 -19.05 -6.37 14.90
N PRO A 113 -20.29 -6.86 14.67
CA PRO A 113 -21.00 -6.63 13.42
C PRO A 113 -21.42 -5.16 13.23
N GLU A 114 -21.45 -4.38 14.32
CA GLU A 114 -21.72 -2.94 14.30
C GLU A 114 -20.44 -2.11 14.06
N ARG A 115 -19.29 -2.76 13.90
CA ARG A 115 -18.04 -2.06 13.59
C ARG A 115 -18.21 -1.29 12.29
N PRO A 116 -18.01 0.05 12.30
CA PRO A 116 -18.04 0.85 11.08
C PRO A 116 -17.04 0.32 10.07
N ASP A 117 -17.40 0.27 8.80
CA ASP A 117 -16.47 -0.14 7.75
C ASP A 117 -15.31 0.86 7.74
N PRO A 118 -14.05 0.40 7.94
CA PRO A 118 -12.89 1.29 7.94
C PRO A 118 -12.74 2.11 6.66
N LEU A 119 -13.27 1.62 5.53
CA LEU A 119 -13.24 2.31 4.22
C LEU A 119 -14.46 3.18 3.97
N GLU A 120 -15.50 3.11 4.81
CA GLU A 120 -16.73 3.89 4.65
C GLU A 120 -16.48 5.39 4.45
N PRO A 121 -15.58 6.06 5.21
CA PRO A 121 -15.29 7.48 4.98
C PRO A 121 -14.74 7.75 3.57
N ALA A 122 -13.87 6.87 3.05
CA ALA A 122 -13.30 7.01 1.72
C ALA A 122 -14.35 6.80 0.63
N LEU A 123 -15.22 5.79 0.79
CA LEU A 123 -16.32 5.50 -0.14
C LEU A 123 -17.32 6.65 -0.19
N VAL A 124 -17.75 7.16 0.97
CA VAL A 124 -18.67 8.31 1.07
C VAL A 124 -18.06 9.55 0.42
N PHE A 125 -16.77 9.81 0.64
CA PHE A 125 -16.08 10.93 0.02
C PHE A 125 -15.94 10.78 -1.49
N VAL A 126 -15.60 9.60 -2.00
CA VAL A 126 -15.55 9.31 -3.44
C VAL A 126 -16.91 9.55 -4.10
N GLU A 127 -18.00 9.09 -3.47
CA GLU A 127 -19.36 9.33 -3.97
C GLU A 127 -19.74 10.82 -3.90
N LYS A 128 -19.32 11.56 -2.88
CA LYS A 128 -19.51 13.03 -2.80
C LYS A 128 -18.82 13.73 -3.98
N VAL A 129 -17.59 13.34 -4.30
CA VAL A 129 -16.86 13.90 -5.45
C VAL A 129 -17.52 13.51 -6.77
N ARG A 130 -17.94 12.25 -6.90
CA ARG A 130 -18.68 11.75 -8.08
C ARG A 130 -19.95 12.54 -8.31
N ALA A 131 -20.75 12.78 -7.27
CA ALA A 131 -21.96 13.57 -7.34
C ALA A 131 -21.70 15.01 -7.84
N ALA A 132 -20.58 15.61 -7.45
CA ALA A 132 -20.16 16.94 -7.92
C ALA A 132 -19.70 16.94 -9.39
N LEU A 133 -19.19 15.81 -9.91
CA LEU A 133 -18.81 15.66 -11.33
C LEU A 133 -20.01 15.33 -12.23
N GLY A 134 -21.05 14.72 -11.66
CA GLY A 134 -22.29 14.37 -12.35
C GLY A 134 -22.54 12.85 -12.40
N PRO A 135 -23.77 12.43 -12.76
CA PRO A 135 -24.20 11.03 -12.67
C PRO A 135 -23.46 10.07 -13.60
N GLU A 136 -22.89 10.59 -14.70
CA GLU A 136 -22.13 9.83 -15.69
C GLU A 136 -20.64 9.68 -15.32
N ALA A 137 -20.19 10.29 -14.22
CA ALA A 137 -18.79 10.21 -13.81
C ALA A 137 -18.44 8.79 -13.36
N GLU A 138 -17.38 8.24 -13.95
CA GLU A 138 -16.81 6.96 -13.55
C GLU A 138 -15.81 7.13 -12.40
N VAL A 139 -15.47 6.04 -11.73
CA VAL A 139 -14.50 6.05 -10.61
C VAL A 139 -13.15 6.63 -11.03
N ASP A 140 -12.68 6.30 -12.24
CA ASP A 140 -11.44 6.84 -12.79
C ASP A 140 -11.46 8.37 -12.96
N ASP A 141 -12.63 8.94 -13.26
CA ASP A 141 -12.80 10.39 -13.42
C ASP A 141 -12.75 11.09 -12.05
N VAL A 142 -13.31 10.46 -11.02
CA VAL A 142 -13.22 10.94 -9.63
C VAL A 142 -11.77 11.04 -9.18
N PHE A 143 -11.01 9.94 -9.33
CA PHE A 143 -9.60 9.91 -8.93
C PHE A 143 -8.76 10.89 -9.75
N ARG A 144 -9.01 11.01 -11.05
CA ARG A 144 -8.33 11.99 -11.90
C ARG A 144 -8.62 13.41 -11.45
N HIS A 145 -9.88 13.72 -11.16
CA HIS A 145 -10.28 15.04 -10.70
C HIS A 145 -9.64 15.43 -9.36
N LEU A 146 -9.66 14.51 -8.38
CA LEU A 146 -8.97 14.69 -7.09
C LEU A 146 -7.47 14.94 -7.30
N ALA A 147 -6.82 14.10 -8.09
CA ALA A 147 -5.40 14.20 -8.36
C ALA A 147 -5.03 15.52 -9.05
N ASP A 148 -5.84 15.96 -10.02
CA ASP A 148 -5.59 17.19 -10.78
C ASP A 148 -5.76 18.44 -9.91
N TYR A 149 -6.77 18.48 -9.04
CA TYR A 149 -6.95 19.58 -8.08
C TYR A 149 -5.73 19.73 -7.14
N TYR A 150 -5.32 18.63 -6.49
CA TYR A 150 -4.18 18.65 -5.57
C TYR A 150 -2.84 18.83 -6.29
N ARG A 151 -2.70 18.36 -7.53
CA ARG A 151 -1.54 18.66 -8.37
C ARG A 151 -1.46 20.15 -8.70
N GLY A 152 -2.60 20.81 -8.94
CA GLY A 152 -2.67 22.26 -9.14
C GLY A 152 -2.13 23.03 -7.92
N LEU A 153 -2.55 22.65 -6.71
CA LEU A 153 -2.04 23.28 -5.47
C LEU A 153 -0.54 23.08 -5.30
N ARG A 154 -0.02 21.87 -5.58
CA ARG A 154 1.43 21.60 -5.56
C ARG A 154 2.19 22.42 -6.60
N ALA A 155 1.63 22.60 -7.80
CA ALA A 155 2.24 23.42 -8.85
C ALA A 155 2.36 24.89 -8.42
N LEU A 156 1.48 25.36 -7.55
CA LEU A 156 1.55 26.68 -6.90
C LEU A 156 2.46 26.71 -5.67
N GLY A 157 3.19 25.63 -5.39
CA GLY A 157 4.16 25.54 -4.30
C GLY A 157 3.60 25.10 -2.95
N ALA A 158 2.37 24.57 -2.91
CA ALA A 158 1.82 24.03 -1.68
C ALA A 158 2.48 22.71 -1.28
N THR A 159 2.78 22.56 0.00
CA THR A 159 3.01 21.27 0.64
C THR A 159 1.66 20.72 1.08
N LEU A 160 1.30 19.52 0.61
CA LEU A 160 0.08 18.83 1.04
C LEU A 160 0.37 17.91 2.22
N LEU A 161 -0.53 17.92 3.19
CA LEU A 161 -0.56 16.99 4.32
C LEU A 161 -1.35 15.72 3.94
N GLY A 162 -1.22 14.67 4.74
CA GLY A 162 -1.89 13.38 4.50
C GLY A 162 -3.41 13.43 4.59
N ASP A 163 -3.95 14.47 5.24
CA ASP A 163 -5.38 14.75 5.37
C ASP A 163 -5.91 15.70 4.26
N GLY A 164 -5.08 16.04 3.27
CA GLY A 164 -5.43 16.94 2.17
C GLY A 164 -5.27 18.43 2.46
N GLN A 165 -4.92 18.85 3.68
CA GLN A 165 -4.64 20.26 3.96
C GLN A 165 -3.43 20.76 3.16
N ALA A 166 -3.48 22.02 2.72
CA ALA A 166 -2.45 22.65 1.91
C ALA A 166 -1.75 23.77 2.70
N ARG A 167 -0.40 23.78 2.69
CA ARG A 167 0.40 24.80 3.38
C ARG A 167 1.49 25.35 2.48
N TRP A 168 1.75 26.64 2.62
CA TRP A 168 2.91 27.31 2.00
C TRP A 168 3.81 27.85 3.10
N VAL A 169 5.12 27.70 2.91
CA VAL A 169 6.15 28.16 3.87
C VAL A 169 6.03 29.67 4.16
N LYS A 170 5.59 30.46 3.18
CA LYS A 170 5.45 31.93 3.30
C LYS A 170 3.99 32.41 3.21
N GLY A 171 3.02 31.51 3.43
CA GLY A 171 1.61 31.76 3.14
C GLY A 171 1.26 31.61 1.65
N PRO A 172 -0.04 31.55 1.31
CA PRO A 172 -0.49 31.31 -0.06
C PRO A 172 0.02 32.38 -1.02
N PRO A 173 0.27 32.03 -2.30
CA PRO A 173 0.65 33.01 -3.32
C PRO A 173 -0.40 34.11 -3.44
N LYS A 174 0.05 35.34 -3.73
CA LYS A 174 -0.84 36.51 -3.90
C LYS A 174 -1.66 36.52 -5.20
N GLY A 175 -1.56 35.45 -6.00
CA GLY A 175 -2.31 35.27 -7.25
C GLY A 175 -3.63 34.52 -7.04
N GLU A 176 -4.35 34.25 -8.12
CA GLU A 176 -5.57 33.44 -8.06
C GLU A 176 -5.24 32.00 -7.67
N LEU A 177 -5.75 31.60 -6.50
CA LEU A 177 -5.79 30.20 -6.10
C LEU A 177 -6.91 29.47 -6.86
N PRO A 178 -6.79 28.14 -7.05
CA PRO A 178 -7.87 27.35 -7.63
C PRO A 178 -9.15 27.55 -6.82
N LYS A 179 -10.28 27.69 -7.51
CA LYS A 179 -11.58 27.73 -6.84
C LYS A 179 -11.77 26.43 -6.06
N THR A 180 -12.16 26.55 -4.80
CA THR A 180 -12.49 25.39 -3.95
C THR A 180 -13.67 24.62 -4.54
N PRO A 181 -13.51 23.32 -4.84
CA PRO A 181 -14.58 22.48 -5.37
C PRO A 181 -15.68 22.26 -4.34
N GLU A 182 -16.90 22.04 -4.81
CA GLU A 182 -18.10 21.86 -3.96
C GLU A 182 -18.04 20.61 -3.07
N TRP A 183 -17.19 19.65 -3.40
CA TRP A 183 -16.97 18.45 -2.59
C TRP A 183 -16.08 18.70 -1.36
N LEU A 184 -15.43 19.86 -1.26
CA LEU A 184 -14.71 20.29 -0.04
C LEU A 184 -15.58 21.19 0.84
N PRO A 185 -15.50 21.05 2.18
CA PRO A 185 -16.25 21.90 3.10
C PRO A 185 -15.70 23.33 3.18
N CYS A 186 -14.40 23.51 2.95
CA CYS A 186 -13.72 24.80 2.89
C CYS A 186 -12.39 24.70 2.14
N ASP A 187 -11.72 25.83 1.97
CA ASP A 187 -10.39 25.88 1.35
C ASP A 187 -9.38 25.03 2.15
N PRO A 188 -8.64 24.10 1.51
CA PRO A 188 -7.65 23.26 2.19
C PRO A 188 -6.54 23.99 2.94
N TRP A 189 -6.36 25.29 2.66
CA TRP A 189 -5.36 26.15 3.28
C TRP A 189 -5.92 27.12 4.32
N ALA A 190 -7.24 27.13 4.52
CA ALA A 190 -7.93 27.98 5.47
C ALA A 190 -8.79 27.17 6.47
N VAL A 191 -8.43 25.90 6.69
CA VAL A 191 -9.11 25.02 7.65
C VAL A 191 -8.96 25.58 9.07
N LEU A 192 -10.08 25.98 9.67
CA LEU A 192 -10.15 26.46 11.05
C LEU A 192 -10.61 25.36 12.01
N ASP A 193 -11.60 24.56 11.61
CA ASP A 193 -12.03 23.37 12.34
C ASP A 193 -11.34 22.12 11.79
N THR A 194 -10.21 21.78 12.41
CA THR A 194 -9.44 20.59 12.01
C THR A 194 -10.15 19.28 12.35
N ALA A 195 -11.08 19.27 13.32
CA ALA A 195 -11.78 18.05 13.73
C ALA A 195 -12.90 17.72 12.73
N GLU A 196 -13.65 18.73 12.29
CA GLU A 196 -14.64 18.61 11.23
C GLU A 196 -13.97 18.24 9.91
N TRP A 197 -12.86 18.89 9.56
CA TRP A 197 -12.07 18.53 8.38
C TRP A 197 -11.61 17.07 8.40
N GLU A 198 -11.04 16.62 9.52
CA GLU A 198 -10.59 15.24 9.67
C GLU A 198 -11.74 14.23 9.50
N ALA A 199 -12.93 14.55 10.02
CA ALA A 199 -14.10 13.70 9.92
C ALA A 199 -14.67 13.63 8.50
N GLU A 200 -14.73 14.75 7.77
CA GLU A 200 -15.35 14.82 6.44
C GLU A 200 -14.41 14.47 5.29
N VAL A 201 -13.12 14.81 5.42
CA VAL A 201 -12.16 14.80 4.30
C VAL A 201 -10.85 14.11 4.70
N GLY A 202 -10.31 14.45 5.86
CA GLY A 202 -8.97 14.01 6.26
C GLY A 202 -8.81 12.50 6.33
N ARG A 203 -9.74 11.83 7.02
CA ARG A 203 -9.76 10.36 7.08
C ARG A 203 -9.95 9.71 5.72
N ALA A 204 -10.80 10.28 4.87
CA ALA A 204 -11.06 9.76 3.54
C ALA A 204 -9.82 9.86 2.66
N LEU A 205 -9.18 11.03 2.59
CA LEU A 205 -7.97 11.24 1.78
C LEU A 205 -6.76 10.47 2.29
N ALA A 206 -6.66 10.22 3.60
CA ALA A 206 -5.61 9.36 4.15
C ALA A 206 -5.75 7.88 3.73
N LEU A 207 -6.94 7.47 3.29
CA LEU A 207 -7.25 6.10 2.84
C LEU A 207 -7.18 5.94 1.31
N LEU A 208 -7.11 7.03 0.56
CA LEU A 208 -7.03 7.06 -0.92
C LEU A 208 -5.58 7.18 -1.40
#